data_AF-A0A8S3UQL6-F1
#
_entry.id   AF-A0A8S3UQL6-F1
#
_cell.length_a   1.000
_cell.length_b   1.000
_cell.length_c   1.000
_cell.angle_alpha   90.00
_cell.angle_beta   90.00
_cell.angle_gamma   90.00
#
_symmetry.space_group_name_H-M   'P 1'
#
loop_
_entity.id
_entity.type
_entity.pdbx_description
1 polymer ?
#
loop_
_entity_poly.entity_id
_entity_poly.type
_entity_poly.pdbx_seq_one_letter_code
_entity_poly.pdbx_strand_id
1 'polypeptide(L)'
;MPKRRRNKKLKRSTPDKGNNSSGNSTSDSSLFTNNTVNRKSDQSSTPNVAYPFTPVQQFQQYPHPFTSPPPPPTPQQLQNTCDIELMLKTLCCKVDNIEIKLNKLDSIEHRLNNFEQKFSNVDTEIITCKERISVLEHSAAFMSDIKDEHKSIKAKIQTLTKSFEVSKTTSNSVKERLAGVEAQNLSNNLLFFAIEEK
;
A
#
# COMPACT_ATOMS: atom_id res chain seq x y z
N MET A 1 -25.42 -41.70 24.22
CA MET A 1 -25.61 -40.30 24.64
C MET A 1 -24.36 -39.77 25.35
N PRO A 2 -23.37 -39.19 24.65
CA PRO A 2 -22.19 -38.61 25.31
C PRO A 2 -22.36 -37.11 25.56
N LYS A 3 -21.85 -36.71 26.73
CA LYS A 3 -22.05 -35.44 27.45
C LYS A 3 -21.41 -34.24 26.74
N ARG A 4 -22.18 -33.17 26.57
CA ARG A 4 -21.76 -31.82 26.14
C ARG A 4 -20.69 -31.25 27.10
N ARG A 5 -19.49 -30.99 26.60
CA ARG A 5 -18.47 -30.17 27.30
C ARG A 5 -18.70 -28.69 26.95
N ARG A 6 -19.11 -27.90 27.96
CA ARG A 6 -19.14 -26.42 27.91
C ARG A 6 -17.73 -25.88 28.10
N ASN A 7 -17.18 -25.20 27.10
CA ASN A 7 -15.96 -24.40 27.28
C ASN A 7 -16.33 -22.94 27.54
N LYS A 8 -15.66 -22.40 28.57
CA LYS A 8 -15.86 -21.08 29.18
C LYS A 8 -15.36 -19.97 28.27
N LYS A 9 -16.15 -18.90 28.14
CA LYS A 9 -15.74 -17.58 27.62
C LYS A 9 -14.61 -17.03 28.50
N LEU A 10 -13.44 -16.79 27.93
CA LEU A 10 -12.41 -15.95 28.51
C LEU A 10 -12.51 -14.56 27.88
N LYS A 11 -12.92 -13.57 28.68
CA LYS A 11 -12.84 -12.14 28.35
C LYS A 11 -11.41 -11.65 28.68
N ARG A 12 -10.73 -11.00 27.74
CA ARG A 12 -9.56 -10.13 27.96
C ARG A 12 -9.74 -8.92 27.04
N SER A 13 -10.22 -7.80 27.57
CA SER A 13 -9.46 -6.68 28.16
C SER A 13 -8.75 -5.84 27.10
N THR A 14 -9.39 -4.73 26.76
CA THR A 14 -8.84 -3.55 26.08
C THR A 14 -7.76 -2.87 26.93
N PRO A 15 -6.78 -2.19 26.31
CA PRO A 15 -6.17 -1.01 26.90
C PRO A 15 -6.70 0.25 26.21
N ASP A 16 -7.16 1.17 27.06
CA ASP A 16 -7.54 2.54 26.74
C ASP A 16 -6.29 3.45 26.66
N LYS A 17 -6.50 4.60 26.05
CA LYS A 17 -5.63 5.65 25.52
C LYS A 17 -4.54 6.20 26.45
N GLY A 18 -3.47 6.67 25.82
CA GLY A 18 -2.53 7.66 26.36
C GLY A 18 -1.95 8.52 25.25
N ASN A 19 -2.58 9.68 25.03
CA ASN A 19 -2.05 10.82 24.26
C ASN A 19 -0.73 11.32 24.84
N ASN A 20 0.20 11.77 23.99
CA ASN A 20 0.92 13.03 24.21
C ASN A 20 1.48 13.60 22.91
N SER A 21 1.09 14.84 22.67
CA SER A 21 1.41 15.74 21.57
C SER A 21 2.61 16.64 21.90
N SER A 22 3.51 16.83 20.94
CA SER A 22 4.29 18.06 20.67
C SER A 22 5.08 17.78 19.39
N GLY A 23 4.92 18.45 18.25
CA GLY A 23 4.92 19.89 18.07
C GLY A 23 6.24 20.27 17.41
N ASN A 24 6.27 20.34 16.07
CA ASN A 24 7.11 21.28 15.32
C ASN A 24 6.66 21.35 13.85
N SER A 25 5.84 22.34 13.59
CA SER A 25 5.49 22.85 12.27
C SER A 25 6.48 23.97 11.92
N THR A 26 7.38 23.72 10.98
CA THR A 26 8.18 24.78 10.35
C THR A 26 7.46 25.21 9.10
N SER A 27 6.86 26.40 9.19
CA SER A 27 6.34 27.16 8.07
C SER A 27 7.51 27.65 7.23
N ASP A 28 7.56 27.31 5.94
CA ASP A 28 8.28 28.12 4.98
C ASP A 28 7.41 28.39 3.76
N SER A 29 6.97 29.64 3.72
CA SER A 29 6.42 30.34 2.59
C SER A 29 7.49 30.53 1.52
N SER A 30 7.15 30.27 0.25
CA SER A 30 6.96 31.33 -0.75
C SER A 30 7.17 30.85 -2.21
N LEU A 31 6.36 31.44 -3.09
CA LEU A 31 6.59 31.68 -4.52
C LEU A 31 6.43 30.50 -5.50
N PHE A 32 5.22 30.38 -6.07
CA PHE A 32 5.01 30.58 -7.52
C PHE A 32 3.50 30.76 -7.81
N THR A 33 3.07 32.00 -7.97
CA THR A 33 1.80 32.36 -8.62
C THR A 33 2.10 32.78 -10.06
N ASN A 34 1.24 32.38 -11.01
CA ASN A 34 0.64 33.25 -12.03
C ASN A 34 0.11 32.41 -13.21
N ASN A 35 -1.22 32.41 -13.40
CA ASN A 35 -1.86 32.93 -14.62
C ASN A 35 -3.37 32.64 -14.61
N THR A 36 -4.12 33.52 -13.98
CA THR A 36 -5.54 33.72 -14.29
C THR A 36 -5.62 34.90 -15.25
N VAL A 37 -5.84 34.62 -16.54
CA VAL A 37 -6.08 35.66 -17.54
C VAL A 37 -7.48 36.22 -17.36
N ASN A 38 -7.48 37.46 -16.91
CA ASN A 38 -8.57 38.41 -16.84
C ASN A 38 -8.86 38.96 -18.26
N ARG A 39 -10.11 38.89 -18.75
CA ARG A 39 -10.60 39.80 -19.79
C ARG A 39 -12.03 40.23 -19.48
N LYS A 40 -12.13 41.43 -18.89
CA LYS A 40 -13.24 42.37 -18.99
C LYS A 40 -13.22 43.03 -20.37
N SER A 41 -14.40 43.20 -20.95
CA SER A 41 -14.77 44.22 -21.94
C SER A 41 -16.26 44.01 -22.25
N ASP A 42 -17.16 44.98 -22.37
CA ASP A 42 -17.19 46.39 -22.05
C ASP A 42 -18.68 46.79 -22.03
N GLN A 43 -19.02 47.73 -21.15
CA GLN A 43 -20.29 48.46 -21.18
C GLN A 43 -20.23 49.54 -22.28
N SER A 44 -21.31 49.69 -23.06
CA SER A 44 -21.70 50.96 -23.66
C SER A 44 -23.23 50.92 -23.83
N SER A 45 -24.01 51.65 -23.03
CA SER A 45 -24.28 53.10 -23.06
C SER A 45 -24.99 53.54 -24.34
N THR A 46 -26.31 53.60 -24.24
CA THR A 46 -27.21 54.31 -25.14
C THR A 46 -26.97 55.83 -25.06
N PRO A 47 -27.11 56.54 -26.19
CA PRO A 47 -27.82 57.81 -26.12
C PRO A 47 -28.88 57.95 -27.23
N ASN A 48 -30.08 58.22 -26.71
CA ASN A 48 -31.13 59.09 -27.22
C ASN A 48 -30.73 60.02 -28.38
N VAL A 49 -31.39 59.88 -29.54
CA VAL A 49 -31.47 60.95 -30.56
C VAL A 49 -32.91 61.02 -31.06
N ALA A 50 -33.49 62.20 -30.87
CA ALA A 50 -34.82 62.59 -31.28
C ALA A 50 -34.93 62.83 -32.80
N TYR A 51 -36.13 62.62 -33.32
CA TYR A 51 -36.58 62.82 -34.71
C TYR A 51 -36.28 64.23 -35.29
N PRO A 52 -36.30 64.36 -36.63
CA PRO A 52 -37.54 64.83 -37.23
C PRO A 52 -38.03 64.02 -38.43
N PHE A 53 -39.36 63.93 -38.51
CA PHE A 53 -40.16 63.54 -39.66
C PHE A 53 -39.84 64.40 -40.90
N THR A 54 -39.75 63.75 -42.06
CA THR A 54 -40.16 64.33 -43.35
C THR A 54 -41.03 63.30 -44.10
N PRO A 55 -42.29 63.62 -44.43
CA PRO A 55 -43.17 62.72 -45.16
C PRO A 55 -43.10 63.03 -46.66
N VAL A 56 -42.50 62.14 -47.47
CA VAL A 56 -42.64 62.23 -48.94
C VAL A 56 -42.79 60.84 -49.53
N GLN A 57 -44.04 60.50 -49.81
CA GLN A 57 -44.56 59.71 -50.91
C GLN A 57 -43.66 58.63 -51.53
N GLN A 58 -43.94 57.35 -51.23
CA GLN A 58 -43.94 56.26 -52.22
C GLN A 58 -45.01 55.22 -51.87
N PHE A 59 -46.28 55.64 -51.79
CA PHE A 59 -47.40 54.71 -51.99
C PHE A 59 -47.49 54.40 -53.48
N GLN A 60 -46.63 53.51 -53.97
CA GLN A 60 -46.91 52.70 -55.16
C GLN A 60 -46.14 51.39 -55.02
N GLN A 61 -46.81 50.39 -54.45
CA GLN A 61 -46.88 49.04 -55.01
C GLN A 61 -47.72 48.19 -54.05
N TYR A 62 -49.03 48.15 -54.34
CA TYR A 62 -49.88 47.06 -53.87
C TYR A 62 -49.24 45.73 -54.31
N PRO A 63 -49.01 44.75 -53.41
CA PRO A 63 -48.68 43.40 -53.85
C PRO A 63 -49.89 42.86 -54.61
N HIS A 64 -49.72 42.62 -55.91
CA HIS A 64 -50.72 41.93 -56.71
C HIS A 64 -50.95 40.53 -56.10
N PRO A 65 -52.20 40.12 -55.81
CA PRO A 65 -52.51 38.77 -55.29
C PRO A 65 -52.33 37.65 -56.34
N PHE A 66 -51.60 37.92 -57.43
CA PHE A 66 -51.27 36.97 -58.48
C PHE A 66 -49.78 37.12 -58.83
N THR A 67 -48.90 36.87 -57.86
CA THR A 67 -47.54 36.46 -58.22
C THR A 67 -47.67 35.12 -58.92
N SER A 68 -47.17 35.05 -60.16
CA SER A 68 -47.04 33.82 -60.94
C SER A 68 -46.60 32.67 -60.04
N PRO A 69 -47.15 31.45 -60.19
CA PRO A 69 -46.64 30.31 -59.45
C PRO A 69 -45.11 30.26 -59.65
N PRO A 70 -44.32 30.03 -58.58
CA PRO A 70 -42.88 30.00 -58.69
C PRO A 70 -42.50 29.04 -59.82
N PRO A 71 -41.53 29.42 -60.68
CA PRO A 71 -41.13 28.57 -61.79
C PRO A 71 -40.75 27.19 -61.23
N PRO A 72 -41.15 26.09 -61.90
CA PRO A 72 -40.82 24.75 -61.45
C PRO A 72 -39.30 24.65 -61.27
N PRO A 73 -38.84 24.00 -60.18
CA PRO A 73 -37.42 23.91 -59.89
C PRO A 73 -36.68 23.34 -61.10
N THR A 74 -35.60 24.00 -61.48
CA THR A 74 -34.79 23.55 -62.61
C THR A 74 -34.18 22.19 -62.29
N PRO A 75 -33.91 21.32 -63.28
CA PRO A 75 -33.23 20.04 -63.05
C PRO A 75 -31.92 20.17 -62.25
N GLN A 76 -31.20 21.28 -62.40
CA GLN A 76 -30.02 21.60 -61.59
C GLN A 76 -30.35 21.85 -60.12
N GLN A 77 -31.45 22.53 -59.78
CA GLN A 77 -31.87 22.71 -58.39
C GLN A 77 -32.23 21.38 -57.73
N LEU A 78 -32.92 20.49 -58.45
CA LEU A 78 -33.25 19.13 -57.98
C LEU A 78 -32.00 18.26 -57.77
N GLN A 79 -31.02 18.37 -58.66
CA GLN A 79 -29.73 17.67 -58.52
C GLN A 79 -28.94 18.19 -57.31
N ASN A 80 -28.86 19.52 -57.14
CA ASN A 80 -28.17 20.13 -56.01
C ASN A 80 -28.81 19.74 -54.67
N THR A 81 -30.15 19.66 -54.59
CA THR A 81 -30.83 19.19 -53.37
C THR A 81 -30.50 17.73 -53.06
N CYS A 82 -30.43 16.86 -54.07
CA CYS A 82 -30.05 15.46 -53.91
C CYS A 82 -28.61 15.30 -53.39
N ASP A 83 -27.67 16.06 -53.96
CA ASP A 83 -26.26 16.02 -53.56
C ASP A 83 -26.03 16.56 -52.14
N ILE A 84 -26.77 17.59 -51.74
CA ILE A 84 -26.76 18.12 -50.37
C ILE A 84 -27.30 17.08 -49.38
N GLU A 85 -28.41 16.42 -49.70
CA GLU A 85 -28.96 15.35 -48.85
C GLU A 85 -27.98 14.19 -48.66
N LEU A 86 -27.30 13.77 -49.73
CA LEU A 86 -26.28 12.73 -49.67
C LEU A 86 -25.07 13.15 -48.80
N MET A 87 -24.64 14.40 -48.92
CA MET A 87 -23.55 14.97 -48.12
C MET A 87 -23.92 15.02 -46.63
N LEU A 88 -25.14 15.47 -46.31
CA LEU A 88 -25.65 15.52 -44.94
C LEU A 88 -25.73 14.12 -44.33
N LYS A 89 -26.27 13.15 -45.08
CA LYS A 89 -26.33 11.75 -44.64
C LYS A 89 -24.93 11.20 -44.35
N THR A 90 -23.97 11.50 -45.23
CA THR A 90 -22.57 11.10 -45.04
C THR A 90 -21.95 11.73 -43.80
N LEU A 91 -22.24 13.01 -43.54
CA LEU A 91 -21.75 13.72 -42.37
C LEU A 91 -22.34 13.14 -41.07
N CYS A 92 -23.66 12.87 -41.04
CA CYS A 92 -24.31 12.21 -39.90
C CYS A 92 -23.63 10.87 -39.58
N CYS A 93 -23.41 10.02 -40.59
CA CYS A 93 -22.71 8.75 -40.38
C CYS A 93 -21.27 8.95 -39.83
N LYS A 94 -20.56 10.00 -40.26
CA LYS A 94 -19.22 10.31 -39.72
C LYS A 94 -19.29 10.77 -38.26
N VAL A 95 -20.29 11.56 -37.89
CA VAL A 95 -20.52 12.00 -36.51
C VAL A 95 -20.81 10.81 -35.60
N ASP A 96 -21.73 9.92 -36.00
CA ASP A 96 -22.03 8.70 -35.24
C ASP A 96 -20.77 7.84 -35.03
N ASN A 97 -19.93 7.73 -36.06
CA ASN A 97 -18.67 7.01 -35.97
C ASN A 97 -17.66 7.67 -35.01
N ILE A 98 -17.63 9.00 -34.95
CA ILE A 98 -16.80 9.75 -34.00
C ILE A 98 -17.30 9.50 -32.58
N GLU A 99 -18.60 9.58 -32.34
CA GLU A 99 -19.21 9.31 -31.03
C GLU A 99 -18.88 7.91 -30.53
N ILE A 100 -19.02 6.89 -31.38
CA ILE A 100 -18.62 5.51 -31.04
C ILE A 100 -17.14 5.42 -30.67
N LYS A 101 -16.26 6.15 -31.37
CA LYS A 101 -14.82 6.16 -31.06
C LYS A 101 -14.53 6.87 -29.73
N LEU A 102 -15.20 7.98 -29.44
CA LEU A 102 -15.08 8.70 -28.17
C LEU A 102 -15.49 7.81 -27.00
N ASN A 103 -16.64 7.14 -27.08
CA ASN A 103 -17.09 6.21 -26.05
C ASN A 103 -16.10 5.06 -25.81
N LYS A 104 -15.39 4.60 -26.86
CA LYS A 104 -14.32 3.60 -26.72
C LYS A 104 -13.10 4.16 -26.01
N LEU A 105 -12.72 5.41 -26.28
CA LEU A 105 -11.61 6.08 -25.61
C LEU A 105 -11.89 6.26 -24.12
N ASP A 106 -13.10 6.69 -23.74
CA ASP A 106 -13.50 6.83 -22.33
C ASP A 106 -13.43 5.48 -21.60
N SER A 107 -13.89 4.41 -22.25
CA SER A 107 -13.78 3.05 -21.70
C SER A 107 -12.31 2.61 -21.51
N ILE A 108 -11.43 2.96 -22.44
CA ILE A 108 -9.99 2.67 -22.32
C ILE A 108 -9.39 3.47 -21.17
N GLU A 109 -9.70 4.76 -21.03
CA GLU A 109 -9.23 5.62 -19.95
C GLU A 109 -9.62 5.07 -18.58
N HIS A 110 -10.88 4.67 -18.41
CA HIS A 110 -11.33 4.02 -17.17
C HIS A 110 -10.55 2.74 -16.85
N ARG A 111 -10.25 1.92 -17.87
CA ARG A 111 -9.46 0.70 -17.68
C ARG A 111 -8.01 1.02 -17.32
N LEU A 112 -7.41 2.05 -17.92
CA LEU A 112 -6.05 2.49 -17.60
C LEU A 112 -5.94 3.01 -16.17
N ASN A 113 -6.87 3.85 -15.73
CA ASN A 113 -6.93 4.32 -14.34
C ASN A 113 -7.06 3.15 -13.35
N ASN A 114 -7.89 2.15 -13.67
CA ASN A 114 -8.00 0.94 -12.85
C ASN A 114 -6.69 0.12 -12.82
N PHE A 115 -5.95 0.07 -13.93
CA PHE A 115 -4.64 -0.59 -13.94
C PHE A 115 -3.61 0.18 -13.11
N GLU A 116 -3.59 1.50 -13.19
CA GLU A 116 -2.71 2.35 -12.38
C GLU A 116 -2.92 2.11 -10.88
N GLN A 117 -4.18 2.06 -10.43
CA GLN A 117 -4.50 1.73 -9.04
C GLN A 117 -4.03 0.32 -8.65
N LYS A 118 -4.21 -0.66 -9.53
CA LYS A 118 -3.74 -2.03 -9.28
C LYS A 118 -2.21 -2.10 -9.19
N PHE A 119 -1.50 -1.39 -10.05
CA PHE A 119 -0.04 -1.32 -10.00
C PHE A 119 0.45 -0.65 -8.72
N SER A 120 -0.16 0.46 -8.30
CA SER A 120 0.15 1.11 -7.02
C SER A 120 -0.04 0.18 -5.82
N ASN A 121 -1.09 -0.65 -5.84
CA ASN A 121 -1.31 -1.65 -4.79
C ASN A 121 -0.23 -2.73 -4.82
N VAL A 122 0.13 -3.24 -6.00
CA VAL A 122 1.20 -4.23 -6.16
C VAL A 122 2.54 -3.68 -5.66
N ASP A 123 2.88 -2.42 -5.94
CA ASP A 123 4.09 -1.79 -5.43
C ASP A 123 4.12 -1.74 -3.90
N THR A 124 2.98 -1.42 -3.28
CA THR A 124 2.84 -1.41 -1.81
C THR A 124 3.02 -2.82 -1.22
N GLU A 125 2.44 -3.83 -1.85
CA GLU A 125 2.61 -5.23 -1.44
C GLU A 125 4.06 -5.70 -1.60
N ILE A 126 4.75 -5.27 -2.66
CA ILE A 126 6.16 -5.59 -2.89
C ILE A 126 7.03 -4.97 -1.79
N ILE A 127 6.81 -3.70 -1.42
CA ILE A 127 7.53 -3.03 -0.33
C ILE A 127 7.32 -3.81 0.98
N THR A 128 6.07 -4.14 1.29
CA THR A 128 5.72 -4.92 2.49
C THR A 128 6.40 -6.30 2.49
N CYS A 129 6.44 -6.99 1.35
CA CYS A 129 7.13 -8.26 1.22
C CYS A 129 8.64 -8.13 1.45
N LYS A 130 9.28 -7.08 0.90
CA LYS A 130 10.71 -6.82 1.10
C LYS A 130 11.05 -6.60 2.58
N GLU A 131 10.25 -5.81 3.28
CA GLU A 131 10.43 -5.59 4.72
C GLU A 131 10.31 -6.89 5.52
N ARG A 132 9.29 -7.70 5.21
CA ARG A 132 9.11 -9.01 5.87
C ARG A 132 10.27 -9.97 5.60
N ILE A 133 10.81 -9.98 4.39
CA ILE A 133 11.98 -10.79 4.03
C ILE A 133 13.20 -10.32 4.83
N SER A 134 13.47 -9.02 4.90
CA SER A 134 14.58 -8.47 5.68
C SER A 134 14.51 -8.87 7.16
N VAL A 135 13.32 -8.80 7.77
CA VAL A 135 13.12 -9.27 9.16
C VAL A 135 13.40 -10.77 9.31
N LEU A 136 12.97 -11.59 8.35
CA LEU A 136 13.24 -13.03 8.36
C LEU A 136 14.73 -13.36 8.20
N GLU A 137 15.44 -12.62 7.35
CA GLU A 137 16.90 -12.76 7.17
C GLU A 137 17.64 -12.41 8.46
N HIS A 138 17.28 -11.31 9.13
CA HIS A 138 17.85 -10.96 10.42
C HIS A 138 17.57 -12.02 11.50
N SER A 139 16.34 -12.54 11.54
CA SER A 139 15.97 -13.61 12.47
C SER A 139 16.76 -14.91 12.21
N ALA A 140 16.97 -15.26 10.94
CA ALA A 140 17.74 -16.44 10.56
C ALA A 140 19.21 -16.32 10.95
N ALA A 141 19.82 -15.15 10.75
CA ALA A 141 21.19 -14.87 11.20
C ALA A 141 21.32 -15.04 12.72
N PHE A 142 20.42 -14.42 13.48
CA PHE A 142 20.38 -14.54 14.94
C PHE A 142 20.22 -15.99 15.42
N MET A 143 19.36 -16.78 14.78
CA MET A 143 19.23 -18.20 15.11
C MET A 143 20.49 -19.02 14.81
N SER A 144 21.25 -18.63 13.77
CA SER A 144 22.55 -19.25 13.47
C SER A 144 23.55 -19.02 14.61
N ASP A 145 23.62 -17.78 15.12
CA ASP A 145 24.51 -17.43 16.23
C ASP A 145 24.16 -18.23 17.50
N ILE A 146 22.87 -18.31 17.85
CA ILE A 146 22.38 -19.11 18.98
C ILE A 146 22.78 -20.58 18.83
N LYS A 147 22.68 -21.12 17.61
CA LYS A 147 23.01 -22.53 17.34
C LYS A 147 24.49 -22.81 17.59
N ASP A 148 25.37 -21.89 17.18
CA ASP A 148 26.81 -22.00 17.41
C ASP A 148 27.17 -21.84 18.89
N GLU A 149 26.53 -20.90 19.59
CA GLU A 149 26.68 -20.76 21.04
C GLU A 149 26.23 -22.03 21.77
N HIS A 150 25.08 -22.59 21.41
CA HIS A 150 24.57 -23.84 21.98
C HIS A 150 25.54 -25.00 21.75
N LYS A 151 26.16 -25.10 20.58
CA LYS A 151 27.20 -26.11 20.28
C LYS A 151 28.41 -25.95 21.21
N SER A 152 28.87 -24.71 21.41
CA SER A 152 29.97 -24.38 22.33
C SER A 152 29.64 -24.73 23.79
N ILE A 153 28.46 -24.33 24.27
CA ILE A 153 27.98 -24.66 25.62
C ILE A 153 27.91 -26.18 25.80
N LYS A 154 27.36 -26.92 24.83
CA LYS A 154 27.29 -28.38 24.88
C LYS A 154 28.68 -29.02 25.02
N ALA A 155 29.68 -28.51 24.29
CA ALA A 155 31.06 -28.99 24.42
C ALA A 155 31.65 -28.71 25.81
N LYS A 156 31.42 -27.51 26.37
CA LYS A 156 31.85 -27.14 27.72
C LYS A 156 31.23 -28.05 28.78
N ILE A 157 29.92 -28.31 28.69
CA ILE A 157 29.21 -29.24 29.59
C ILE A 157 29.84 -30.62 29.52
N GLN A 158 30.10 -31.15 28.32
CA GLN A 158 30.71 -32.47 28.16
C GLN A 158 32.10 -32.55 28.83
N THR A 159 32.93 -31.52 28.69
CA THR A 159 34.24 -31.45 29.35
C THR A 159 34.10 -31.40 30.86
N LEU A 160 33.18 -30.59 31.39
CA LEU A 160 32.89 -30.52 32.83
C LEU A 160 32.42 -31.87 33.37
N THR A 161 31.50 -32.54 32.70
CA THR A 161 31.03 -33.88 33.09
C THR A 161 32.18 -34.88 33.18
N LYS A 162 33.09 -34.92 32.19
CA LYS A 162 34.26 -35.80 32.24
C LYS A 162 35.18 -35.48 33.42
N SER A 163 35.46 -34.20 33.66
CA SER A 163 36.31 -33.78 34.78
C SER A 163 35.70 -34.14 36.14
N PHE A 164 34.37 -34.03 36.26
CA PHE A 164 33.63 -34.41 37.46
C PHE A 164 33.75 -35.91 37.74
N GLU A 165 33.58 -36.78 36.74
CA GLU A 165 33.75 -38.23 36.91
C GLU A 165 35.18 -38.61 37.32
N VAL A 166 36.20 -37.94 36.78
CA VAL A 166 37.61 -38.13 37.21
C VAL A 166 37.81 -37.67 38.66
N SER A 167 37.25 -36.53 39.04
CA SER A 167 37.33 -36.05 40.42
C SER A 167 36.64 -37.00 41.40
N LYS A 168 35.50 -37.56 41.00
CA LYS A 168 34.72 -38.51 41.80
C LYS A 168 35.47 -39.82 42.03
N THR A 169 36.07 -40.40 40.99
CA THR A 169 36.90 -41.62 41.12
C THR A 169 38.15 -41.36 41.96
N THR A 170 38.80 -40.23 41.76
CA THR A 170 39.96 -39.80 42.58
C THR A 170 39.58 -39.67 44.06
N SER A 171 38.47 -39.00 44.36
CA SER A 171 37.96 -38.87 45.73
C SER A 171 37.67 -40.21 46.37
N ASN A 172 37.10 -41.16 45.62
CA ASN A 172 36.84 -42.50 46.12
C ASN A 172 38.14 -43.26 46.44
N SER A 173 39.14 -43.18 45.56
CA SER A 173 40.45 -43.80 45.79
C SER A 173 41.18 -43.21 47.00
N VAL A 174 41.12 -41.89 47.20
CA VAL A 174 41.69 -41.24 48.39
C VAL A 174 40.99 -41.72 49.66
N LYS A 175 39.66 -41.83 49.63
CA LYS A 175 38.87 -42.34 50.77
C LYS A 175 39.24 -43.78 51.12
N GLU A 176 39.43 -44.65 50.12
CA GLU A 176 39.87 -46.03 50.31
C GLU A 176 41.29 -46.10 50.89
N ARG A 177 42.22 -45.30 50.38
CA ARG A 177 43.59 -45.21 50.91
C ARG A 177 43.62 -44.73 52.35
N LEU A 178 42.79 -43.73 52.71
CA LEU A 178 42.70 -43.21 54.07
C LEU A 178 42.19 -44.28 55.04
N ALA A 179 41.13 -45.01 54.67
CA ALA A 179 40.63 -46.12 55.47
C ALA A 179 41.70 -47.22 55.67
N GLY A 180 42.52 -47.50 54.65
CA GLY A 180 43.65 -48.41 54.76
C GLY A 180 44.73 -47.95 55.75
N VAL A 181 45.07 -46.66 55.74
CA VAL A 181 46.04 -46.08 56.69
C VAL A 181 45.50 -46.11 58.12
N GLU A 182 44.23 -45.80 58.33
CA GLU A 182 43.58 -45.86 59.65
C GLU A 182 43.57 -47.29 60.20
N ALA A 183 43.25 -48.28 59.37
CA ALA A 183 43.29 -49.70 59.75
C ALA A 183 44.71 -50.17 60.11
N GLN A 184 45.72 -49.77 59.31
CA GLN A 184 47.13 -50.09 59.58
C GLN A 184 47.61 -49.46 60.89
N ASN A 185 47.21 -48.21 61.17
CA ASN A 185 47.58 -47.53 62.40
C ASN A 185 46.95 -48.20 63.64
N LEU A 186 45.68 -48.62 63.56
CA LEU A 186 45.04 -49.43 64.60
C LEU A 186 45.80 -50.74 64.85
N SER A 187 46.18 -51.44 63.78
CA SER A 187 46.93 -52.71 63.88
C SER A 187 48.29 -52.52 64.55
N ASN A 188 49.01 -51.44 64.22
CA ASN A 188 50.32 -51.13 64.81
C ASN A 188 50.20 -50.80 66.30
N ASN A 189 49.19 -50.02 66.70
CA ASN A 189 48.94 -49.70 68.11
C ASN A 189 48.60 -50.95 68.92
N LEU A 190 47.77 -51.85 68.38
CA LEU A 190 47.47 -53.13 69.02
C LEU A 190 48.72 -54.00 69.19
N LEU A 191 49.59 -54.05 68.18
CA LEU A 191 50.85 -54.80 68.25
C LEU A 191 51.80 -54.23 69.32
N PHE A 192 51.88 -52.90 69.44
CA PHE A 192 52.69 -52.24 70.47
C PHE A 192 52.25 -52.64 71.88
N PHE A 193 50.95 -52.58 72.18
CA PHE A 193 50.42 -53.00 73.49
C PHE A 193 50.66 -54.49 73.77
N ALA A 194 50.54 -55.36 72.76
CA ALA A 194 50.77 -56.80 72.93
C ALA A 194 52.25 -57.15 73.24
N ILE A 195 53.20 -56.27 72.90
CA ILE A 195 54.62 -56.45 73.22
C ILE A 195 54.94 -55.97 74.64
N GLU A 196 54.32 -54.87 75.11
CA GLU A 196 54.54 -54.35 76.47
C GLU A 196 54.04 -55.26 77.60
N GLU A 197 53.11 -56.19 77.34
CA GLU A 197 52.58 -57.13 78.34
C GLU A 197 53.44 -58.39 78.59
N LYS A 198 54.61 -58.53 77.95
CA LYS A 198 55.52 -59.68 78.13
C LYS A 198 56.79 -59.34 78.89
#